data_AF-A0A6A0GPG6-F1
#
_entry.id   AF-A0A6A0GPG6-F1
#
_cell.length_a   1.000
_cell.length_b   1.000
_cell.length_c   1.000
_cell.angle_alpha   90.00
_cell.angle_beta   90.00
_cell.angle_gamma   90.00
#
_symmetry.space_group_name_H-M   'P 1'
#
loop_
_entity.id
_entity.type
_entity.pdbx_description
1 polymer ?
#
loop_
_entity_poly.entity_id
_entity_poly.type
_entity_poly.pdbx_seq_one_letter_code
_entity_poly.pdbx_strand_id
1 'polypeptide(L)' 'MYMVKGRPKTVVYWLAELRAGLDDPVRLSEEHVAHRWLPLQEAVALQGFQEMTRLLQECERYIQDKE' A
#
# COMPACT_ATOMS: atom_id res chain seq x y z
N MET A 1 8.46 12.47 -4.98
CA MET A 1 9.92 12.23 -5.00
C MET A 1 10.43 12.31 -3.58
N TYR A 2 11.22 11.33 -3.13
CA TYR A 2 11.83 11.33 -1.80
C TYR A 2 13.30 10.89 -1.89
N MET A 3 14.12 11.24 -0.90
CA MET A 3 15.56 10.97 -0.94
C MET A 3 15.88 9.63 -0.28
N VAL A 4 16.55 8.73 -1.02
CA VAL A 4 17.04 7.46 -0.49
C VAL A 4 18.55 7.40 -0.72
N LYS A 5 19.32 7.32 0.38
CA LYS A 5 20.80 7.30 0.33
C LYS A 5 21.39 8.44 -0.52
N GLY A 6 20.82 9.65 -0.40
CA GLY A 6 21.28 10.84 -1.14
C GLY A 6 20.88 10.89 -2.61
N ARG A 7 20.04 9.98 -3.11
CA ARG A 7 19.53 9.97 -4.49
C ARG A 7 18.01 10.15 -4.52
N PRO A 8 17.46 10.93 -5.46
CA PRO A 8 16.01 11.07 -5.61
C PRO A 8 15.41 9.74 -6.08
N LYS A 9 14.33 9.32 -5.43
CA LYS A 9 13.53 8.14 -5.79
C LYS A 9 12.08 8.55 -6.06
N THR A 10 11.51 7.91 -7.08
CA THR A 10 10.10 8.00 -7.43
C THR A 10 9.54 6.59 -7.56
N VAL A 11 8.36 6.37 -7.00
CA VAL A 11 7.58 5.12 -7.13
C VAL A 11 6.16 5.54 -7.53
N VAL A 12 5.58 4.87 -8.51
CA VAL A 12 4.21 5.10 -8.98
C VAL A 12 3.38 3.88 -8.62
N TYR A 13 2.22 4.09 -8.01
CA TYR A 13 1.28 3.04 -7.62
C TYR A 13 -0.03 3.20 -8.38
N TRP A 14 -0.67 2.08 -8.70
CA TRP A 14 -2.03 2.01 -9.22
C TRP A 14 -2.90 1.25 -8.24
N LEU A 15 -4.12 1.74 -8.02
CA LEU A 15 -5.12 1.07 -7.19
C LEU A 15 -5.74 -0.10 -7.97
N ALA A 16 -5.83 -1.27 -7.35
CA ALA A 16 -6.41 -2.47 -7.93
C ALA A 16 -7.17 -3.28 -6.87
N GLU A 17 -8.22 -3.97 -7.31
CA GLU A 17 -9.04 -4.86 -6.48
C GLU A 17 -8.76 -6.33 -6.84
N LEU A 18 -8.62 -7.19 -5.82
CA LEU A 18 -8.49 -8.63 -6.03
C LEU A 18 -9.85 -9.26 -6.36
N ARG A 19 -9.92 -9.94 -7.51
CA ARG A 19 -11.18 -10.53 -8.00
C ARG A 19 -11.71 -11.66 -7.11
N ALA A 20 -10.82 -12.46 -6.53
CA ALA A 20 -11.18 -13.55 -5.62
C ALA A 20 -11.11 -13.12 -4.14
N GLY A 21 -11.04 -11.81 -3.87
CA GLY A 21 -10.94 -11.28 -2.52
C GLY A 21 -9.73 -11.83 -1.74
N LEU A 22 -9.92 -12.07 -0.45
CA LEU A 22 -8.87 -12.54 0.46
C LEU A 22 -8.55 -14.05 0.33
N ASP A 23 -9.35 -14.79 -0.45
CA ASP A 23 -9.13 -16.21 -0.71
C ASP A 23 -8.01 -16.46 -1.74
N ASP A 24 -7.59 -15.42 -2.47
CA ASP A 24 -6.46 -15.50 -3.40
C ASP A 24 -5.13 -15.62 -2.64
N PRO A 25 -4.39 -16.74 -2.75
CA PRO A 25 -3.22 -16.99 -1.92
C PRO A 25 -2.04 -16.10 -2.30
N VAL A 26 -1.61 -15.25 -1.36
CA VAL A 26 -0.39 -14.46 -1.48
C VAL A 26 0.85 -15.35 -1.33
N ARG A 27 1.67 -15.42 -2.38
CA ARG A 27 2.98 -16.13 -2.36
C ARG A 27 4.12 -15.12 -2.35
N LEU A 28 5.01 -15.23 -1.37
CA LEU A 28 6.16 -14.35 -1.21
C LEU A 28 7.39 -14.93 -1.90
N SER A 29 8.18 -14.07 -2.53
CA SER A 29 9.55 -14.38 -2.94
C SER A 29 10.51 -14.15 -1.76
N GLU A 30 11.79 -14.51 -1.94
CA GLU A 30 12.84 -14.32 -0.94
C GLU A 30 13.06 -12.86 -0.51
N GLU A 31 12.59 -11.88 -1.29
CA GLU A 31 12.66 -10.46 -0.93
C GLU A 31 11.73 -10.09 0.25
N HIS A 32 10.67 -10.87 0.49
CA HIS A 32 9.64 -10.56 1.48
C HIS A 32 9.43 -11.70 2.48
N VAL A 33 9.28 -11.36 3.76
CA VAL A 33 9.17 -12.35 4.84
C VAL A 33 7.75 -12.52 5.40
N ALA A 34 6.88 -11.53 5.22
CA ALA A 34 5.51 -11.56 5.70
C ALA A 34 4.62 -10.59 4.91
N HIS A 35 3.31 -10.86 4.89
CA HIS A 35 2.28 -9.94 4.43
C HIS A 35 1.12 -9.90 5.44
N ARG A 36 0.31 -8.84 5.40
CA ARG A 36 -0.89 -8.70 6.22
C ARG A 36 -1.99 -7.98 5.43
N TRP A 37 -3.21 -8.46 5.57
CA TRP A 37 -4.41 -7.71 5.19
C TRP A 37 -4.84 -6.86 6.38
N LEU A 38 -4.95 -5.54 6.19
CA LEU A 38 -5.18 -4.60 7.29
C LEU A 38 -6.19 -3.53 6.88
N PRO A 39 -7.04 -3.07 7.82
CA PRO A 39 -7.78 -1.82 7.66
C PRO A 39 -6.84 -0.61 7.50
N LEU A 40 -7.33 0.48 6.90
CA LEU A 40 -6.52 1.67 6.61
C LEU A 40 -5.75 2.19 7.83
N GLN A 41 -6.41 2.33 8.98
CA GLN A 41 -5.77 2.88 10.19
C GLN A 41 -4.57 2.03 10.64
N GLU A 42 -4.69 0.71 10.59
CA GLU A 42 -3.62 -0.22 10.97
C GLU A 42 -2.49 -0.23 9.92
N ALA A 43 -2.83 -0.19 8.63
CA ALA A 43 -1.84 -0.12 7.55
C ALA A 43 -0.99 1.17 7.65
N VAL A 44 -1.63 2.31 7.92
CA VAL A 44 -0.97 3.61 8.10
C VAL A 44 -0.04 3.59 9.32
N ALA A 45 -0.48 3.00 10.43
CA ALA A 45 0.32 2.86 11.64
C ALA A 45 1.55 1.94 11.44
N LEU A 46 1.42 0.90 10.61
CA LEU A 46 2.49 -0.07 10.35
C LEU A 46 3.60 0.47 9.43
N GLN A 47 3.25 1.23 8.39
CA GLN A 47 4.18 1.53 7.30
C GLN A 47 5.21 2.63 7.64
N GLY A 48 4.88 3.61 8.49
CA GLY A 48 5.83 4.58 9.07
C GLY A 48 6.28 5.78 8.20
N PHE A 49 5.86 5.90 6.94
CA PHE A 49 6.20 6.96 5.98
C PHE A 49 5.01 7.85 5.63
N GLN A 50 5.17 9.18 5.74
CA GLN A 50 4.07 10.12 5.56
C GLN A 50 3.47 10.11 4.14
N GLU A 51 4.31 9.91 3.14
CA GLU A 51 3.92 9.88 1.73
C GLU A 51 3.02 8.67 1.43
N MET A 52 3.35 7.51 2.00
CA MET A 52 2.50 6.31 1.89
C MET A 52 1.20 6.48 2.68
N THR A 53 1.22 7.14 3.85
CA THR A 53 -0.02 7.48 4.57
C THR A 53 -0.98 8.27 3.70
N ARG A 54 -0.49 9.33 3.04
CA ARG A 54 -1.31 10.16 2.17
C ARG A 54 -1.85 9.37 0.99
N LEU A 55 -1.01 8.54 0.35
CA LEU A 55 -1.41 7.69 -0.76
C LEU A 55 -2.55 6.74 -0.37
N LEU A 56 -2.42 6.02 0.75
CA LEU A 56 -3.45 5.09 1.21
C LEU A 56 -4.77 5.81 1.56
N GLN A 57 -4.70 7.00 2.19
CA GLN A 57 -5.88 7.83 2.48
C GLN A 57 -6.55 8.35 1.21
N GLU A 58 -5.78 8.70 0.18
CA GLU A 58 -6.31 9.11 -1.13
C GLU A 58 -7.00 7.94 -1.84
N CYS A 59 -6.43 6.74 -1.78
CA CYS A 59 -7.05 5.53 -2.31
C CYS A 59 -8.36 5.21 -1.60
N GLU A 60 -8.39 5.24 -0.26
CA GLU A 60 -9.61 5.02 0.52
C GLU A 60 -10.72 6.00 0.13
N ARG A 61 -10.40 7.30 0.09
CA ARG A 61 -11.36 8.33 -0.32
C ARG A 61 -11.89 8.07 -1.73
N TYR A 62 -11.01 7.72 -2.68
CA TYR A 62 -11.43 7.40 -4.03
C TYR A 62 -12.37 6.18 -4.08
N ILE A 63 -12.14 5.16 -3.26
CA ILE A 63 -13.03 3.99 -3.17
C ILE A 63 -14.39 4.43 -2.62
N GLN A 64 -14.40 5.15 -1.50
CA GLN A 64 -15.63 5.63 -0.85
C GLN A 64 -16.45 6.58 -1.74
N ASP A 65 -15.80 7.37 -2.59
CA ASP A 65 -16.47 8.26 -3.55
C ASP A 65 -17.05 7.50 -4.77
N LYS A 66 -16.64 6.25 -5.00
CA LYS A 66 -17.06 5.41 -6.13
C LYS A 66 -18.14 4.39 -5.77
N GLU A 67 -18.34 4.09 -4.49
CA GLU A 67 -19.49 3.34 -3.98
C GLU A 67 -20.77 4.20 -3.96
#